data_AF-A0A0A9E1M1-F1
#
_entry.id   AF-A0A0A9E1M1-F1
#
_cell.length_a   1.000
_cell.length_b   1.000
_cell.length_c   1.000
_cell.angle_alpha   90.00
_cell.angle_beta   90.00
_cell.angle_gamma   90.00
#
_symmetry.space_group_name_H-M   'P 1'
#
loop_
_entity.id
_entity.type
_entity.pdbx_description
1 polymer ?
#
loop_
_entity_poly.entity_id
_entity_poly.type
_entity_poly.pdbx_seq_one_letter_code
_entity_poly.pdbx_strand_id
1 'polypeptide(L)'
;MERFLHHGRFSVASVYAPICFPPLPLIVLKNGDGEQPAIAAVGSLKSVDPDRVTLKKNILTGYPQRVSKLKSIVRYMFHNPDDIRWFKPVELWTKHGRHGRIKETVGTHGAMKCIFNSSIQQHDTVGMSLYKRAYPKWPEQLYQI
;
A
#
# COMPACT_ATOMS: atom_id res chain seq x y z
N MET A 1 -4.67 3.72 0.29
CA MET A 1 -4.43 4.56 1.48
C MET A 1 -3.13 5.29 1.25
N GLU A 2 -3.18 6.60 1.17
CA GLU A 2 -2.00 7.45 1.14
C GLU A 2 -1.41 7.51 2.56
N ARG A 3 -0.08 7.44 2.67
CA ARG A 3 0.59 7.50 3.98
C ARG A 3 0.77 8.94 4.46
N PHE A 4 0.75 9.89 3.54
CA PHE A 4 1.01 11.31 3.77
C PHE A 4 0.03 12.15 2.96
N LEU A 5 -0.27 13.34 3.44
CA LEU A 5 -1.01 14.34 2.68
C LEU A 5 -0.07 14.94 1.63
N HIS A 6 -0.49 14.94 0.36
CA HIS A 6 0.32 15.47 -0.73
C HIS A 6 -0.05 16.92 -1.04
N HIS A 7 0.95 17.80 -1.13
CA HIS A 7 0.76 19.21 -1.48
C HIS A 7 0.09 19.36 -2.86
N GLY A 8 -0.84 20.32 -2.96
CA GLY A 8 -1.53 20.65 -4.22
C GLY A 8 -2.52 19.60 -4.72
N ARG A 9 -2.85 18.58 -3.91
CA ARG A 9 -3.82 17.53 -4.27
C ARG A 9 -4.96 17.48 -3.25
N PHE A 10 -6.17 17.26 -3.75
CA PHE A 10 -7.30 16.91 -2.89
C PHE A 10 -7.17 15.46 -2.43
N SER A 11 -7.17 15.25 -1.11
CA SER A 11 -7.21 13.93 -0.48
C SER A 11 -8.51 13.78 0.32
N VAL A 12 -8.94 12.54 0.55
CA VAL A 12 -10.14 12.26 1.35
C VAL A 12 -9.75 11.57 2.64
N ALA A 13 -10.08 12.20 3.77
CA ALA A 13 -9.96 11.60 5.09
C ALA A 13 -11.22 10.81 5.46
N SER A 14 -11.05 9.69 6.13
CA SER A 14 -12.14 8.90 6.74
C SER A 14 -11.85 8.81 8.24
N VAL A 15 -12.81 9.22 9.06
CA VAL A 15 -12.69 9.31 10.52
C VAL A 15 -14.00 8.84 11.16
N TYR A 16 -13.93 8.41 12.42
CA TYR A 16 -15.13 8.27 13.26
C TYR A 16 -15.42 9.63 13.91
N ALA A 17 -16.61 10.16 13.67
CA ALA A 17 -17.08 11.44 14.20
C ALA A 17 -18.62 11.43 14.25
N PRO A 18 -19.25 12.34 15.02
CA PRO A 18 -20.70 12.55 14.97
C PRO A 18 -21.18 12.81 13.55
N ILE A 19 -22.38 12.33 13.23
CA ILE A 19 -22.97 12.53 11.91
C ILE A 19 -23.31 14.01 11.70
N CYS A 20 -22.86 14.55 10.56
CA CYS A 20 -23.22 15.89 10.10
C CYS A 20 -23.75 15.80 8.66
N PHE A 21 -24.60 16.74 8.26
CA PHE A 21 -25.19 16.77 6.93
C PHE A 21 -24.48 17.78 6.02
N PRO A 22 -24.12 17.42 4.77
CA PRO A 22 -23.59 18.38 3.81
C PRO A 22 -24.60 19.48 3.43
N PRO A 23 -24.15 20.68 3.01
CA PRO A 23 -22.75 21.09 2.89
C PRO A 23 -22.17 21.56 4.24
N LEU A 24 -21.02 20.98 4.64
CA LEU A 24 -20.30 21.38 5.85
C LEU A 24 -18.84 21.69 5.51
N PRO A 25 -18.36 22.94 5.63
CA PRO A 25 -16.93 23.25 5.49
C PRO A 25 -16.15 22.66 6.66
N LEU A 26 -14.92 22.20 6.38
CA LEU A 26 -14.04 21.55 7.35
C LEU A 26 -12.68 22.24 7.37
N ILE A 27 -12.13 22.40 8.56
CA ILE A 27 -10.76 22.87 8.80
C ILE A 27 -10.06 21.81 9.64
N VAL A 28 -8.89 21.38 9.20
CA VAL A 28 -8.02 20.46 9.94
C VAL A 28 -6.85 21.25 10.50
N LEU A 29 -6.71 21.22 11.82
CA LEU A 29 -5.60 21.85 12.53
C LEU A 29 -4.59 20.78 12.94
N LYS A 30 -3.30 21.15 12.91
CA LYS A 30 -2.21 20.35 13.45
C LYS A 30 -1.64 21.10 14.65
N ASN A 31 -1.71 20.47 15.82
CA ASN A 31 -1.10 21.00 17.04
C ASN A 31 0.40 20.69 17.02
N GLY A 32 1.22 21.71 17.28
CA GLY A 32 2.63 21.55 17.64
C GLY A 32 2.78 21.57 19.16
N ASP A 33 3.86 20.98 19.68
CA ASP A 33 4.15 21.02 21.11
C ASP A 33 4.43 22.48 21.55
N GLY A 34 3.49 23.09 22.26
CA GLY A 34 3.62 24.46 22.79
C GLY A 34 3.39 25.59 21.78
N GLU A 35 3.07 25.27 20.52
CA GLU A 35 2.78 26.26 19.47
C GLU A 35 1.27 26.42 19.22
N GLN A 36 0.88 27.57 18.65
CA GLN A 36 -0.50 27.76 18.20
C GLN A 36 -0.84 26.74 17.09
N PRO A 37 -2.05 26.16 17.09
CA PRO A 37 -2.47 25.20 16.08
C PRO A 37 -2.34 25.78 14.66
N ALA A 38 -1.59 25.10 13.79
CA ALA A 38 -1.44 25.51 12.40
C ALA A 38 -2.52 24.86 11.53
N ILE A 39 -3.02 25.58 10.53
CA ILE A 39 -3.94 25.01 9.54
C ILE A 39 -3.20 23.99 8.68
N ALA A 40 -3.61 22.74 8.75
CA ALA A 40 -3.02 21.64 7.99
C ALA A 40 -3.79 21.36 6.69
N ALA A 41 -5.11 21.52 6.70
CA ALA A 41 -5.95 21.36 5.51
C ALA A 41 -7.27 22.12 5.66
N VAL A 42 -7.85 22.49 4.52
CA VAL A 42 -9.21 23.06 4.41
C VAL A 42 -9.98 22.23 3.38
N GLY A 43 -11.25 21.98 3.62
CA GLY A 43 -12.08 21.20 2.72
C GLY A 43 -13.56 21.25 3.10
N SER A 44 -14.29 20.19 2.72
CA SER A 44 -15.70 20.05 3.03
C SER A 44 -16.05 18.58 3.29
N LEU A 45 -17.17 18.37 3.99
CA LEU A 45 -17.74 17.05 4.20
C LEU A 45 -18.24 16.48 2.87
N LYS A 46 -17.59 15.41 2.41
CA LYS A 46 -17.94 14.76 1.14
C LYS A 46 -19.19 13.89 1.24
N SER A 47 -19.20 12.94 2.18
CA SER A 47 -20.31 12.02 2.44
C SER A 47 -20.12 11.35 3.80
N VAL A 48 -21.21 10.87 4.39
CA VAL A 48 -21.20 10.03 5.59
C VAL A 48 -21.55 8.61 5.16
N ASP A 49 -20.52 7.82 4.88
CA ASP A 49 -20.65 6.47 4.31
C ASP A 49 -19.66 5.50 5.00
N PRO A 50 -20.14 4.59 5.88
CA PRO A 50 -19.30 3.59 6.54
C PRO A 50 -18.87 2.45 5.60
N ASP A 51 -19.51 2.27 4.44
CA ASP A 51 -19.21 1.21 3.47
C ASP A 51 -17.99 1.54 2.60
N ARG A 52 -17.53 2.80 2.63
CA ARG A 52 -16.32 3.22 1.92
C ARG A 52 -15.08 2.49 2.43
N VAL A 53 -14.59 1.54 1.64
CA VAL A 53 -13.40 0.73 1.98
C VAL A 53 -12.10 1.50 1.73
N THR A 54 -11.28 1.64 2.77
CA THR A 54 -9.89 2.12 2.63
C THR A 54 -8.92 0.93 2.64
N LEU A 55 -8.21 0.71 1.53
CA LEU A 55 -7.18 -0.34 1.42
C LEU A 55 -5.78 0.25 1.60
N LYS A 56 -4.97 -0.36 2.46
CA LYS A 56 -3.53 -0.11 2.58
C LYS A 56 -2.76 -1.09 1.70
N LYS A 57 -1.95 -0.54 0.78
CA LYS A 57 -1.05 -1.30 -0.10
C LYS A 57 0.30 -1.47 0.58
N ASN A 58 0.79 -2.70 0.68
CA ASN A 58 2.16 -3.05 1.05
C ASN A 58 2.84 -3.67 -0.18
N ILE A 59 4.05 -3.22 -0.50
CA ILE A 59 4.82 -3.75 -1.63
C ILE A 59 6.01 -4.52 -1.09
N LEU A 60 6.08 -5.81 -1.40
CA LEU A 60 7.27 -6.62 -1.18
C LEU A 60 8.12 -6.55 -2.44
N THR A 61 9.43 -6.39 -2.27
CA THR A 61 10.37 -6.22 -3.39
C THR A 61 11.38 -7.35 -3.41
N GLY A 62 11.71 -7.82 -4.61
CA GLY A 62 12.76 -8.80 -4.85
C GLY A 62 13.63 -8.41 -6.05
N TYR A 63 14.82 -9.00 -6.09
CA TYR A 63 15.80 -8.78 -7.14
C TYR A 63 15.93 -10.01 -8.04
N PRO A 64 15.87 -9.86 -9.38
CA PRO A 64 16.07 -10.95 -10.32
C PRO A 64 17.56 -11.28 -10.46
N GLN A 65 18.01 -12.33 -9.77
CA GLN A 65 19.42 -12.72 -9.77
C GLN A 65 19.86 -13.43 -11.05
N ARG A 66 18.99 -14.27 -11.63
CA ARG A 66 19.26 -14.98 -12.89
C ARG A 66 18.05 -14.89 -13.79
N VAL A 67 18.24 -14.59 -15.06
CA VAL A 67 17.17 -14.50 -16.06
C VAL A 67 17.49 -15.40 -17.25
N SER A 68 16.49 -16.14 -17.71
CA SER A 68 16.59 -17.01 -18.88
C SER A 68 15.26 -17.00 -19.64
N LYS A 69 15.25 -16.32 -20.79
CA LYS A 69 14.03 -16.07 -21.59
C LYS A 69 12.92 -15.51 -20.68
N LEU A 70 11.82 -16.22 -20.49
CA LEU A 70 10.68 -15.82 -19.66
C LEU A 70 10.80 -16.21 -18.18
N LYS A 71 11.82 -17.00 -17.81
CA LYS A 71 12.02 -17.50 -16.45
C LYS A 71 13.05 -16.65 -15.74
N SER A 72 12.83 -16.38 -14.45
CA SER A 72 13.84 -15.75 -13.61
C SER A 72 13.88 -16.35 -12.22
N ILE A 73 15.03 -16.25 -11.57
CA ILE A 73 15.20 -16.57 -10.16
C ILE A 73 15.25 -15.25 -9.40
N VAL A 74 14.25 -15.03 -8.56
CA VAL A 74 14.10 -13.82 -7.74
C VAL A 74 14.55 -14.14 -6.31
N ARG A 75 15.32 -13.22 -5.71
CA ARG A 75 15.80 -13.31 -4.32
C ARG A 75 15.43 -12.06 -3.52
N TYR A 76 15.57 -12.17 -2.20
CA TYR A 76 15.35 -11.10 -1.22
C TYR A 76 13.92 -10.56 -1.11
N MET A 77 12.95 -11.21 -1.75
CA MET A 77 11.52 -10.95 -1.48
C MET A 77 11.03 -11.72 -0.27
N PHE A 78 11.51 -12.95 -0.09
CA PHE A 78 11.22 -13.84 1.03
C PHE A 78 12.51 -14.49 1.51
N HIS A 79 12.48 -15.06 2.72
CA HIS A 79 13.61 -15.75 3.32
C HIS A 79 13.32 -17.23 3.64
N ASN A 80 12.05 -17.64 3.67
CA ASN A 80 11.61 -19.03 3.89
C ASN A 80 10.85 -19.57 2.65
N PRO A 81 11.09 -20.83 2.20
CA PRO A 81 10.26 -21.48 1.18
C PRO A 81 8.76 -21.55 1.50
N ASP A 82 8.36 -21.62 2.77
CA ASP A 82 6.94 -21.69 3.12
C ASP A 82 6.20 -20.39 2.82
N ASP A 83 6.85 -19.23 3.01
CA ASP A 83 6.28 -17.93 2.63
C ASP A 83 6.02 -17.86 1.12
N ILE A 84 6.95 -18.36 0.31
CA ILE A 84 6.80 -18.39 -1.15
C ILE A 84 5.62 -19.26 -1.56
N ARG A 85 5.42 -20.40 -0.90
CA ARG A 85 4.28 -21.30 -1.17
C ARG A 85 2.97 -20.62 -0.78
N TRP A 86 2.93 -19.96 0.37
CA TRP A 86 1.78 -19.20 0.84
C TRP A 86 1.38 -18.08 -0.14
N PHE A 87 2.36 -17.30 -0.60
CA PHE A 87 2.14 -16.18 -1.52
C PHE A 87 2.14 -16.56 -3.01
N LYS A 88 2.21 -17.85 -3.35
CA LYS A 88 2.22 -18.34 -4.73
C LYS A 88 1.05 -17.84 -5.60
N PRO A 89 -0.19 -17.70 -5.09
CA PRO A 89 -1.31 -17.18 -5.89
C PRO A 89 -1.21 -15.69 -6.26
N VAL A 90 -0.33 -14.93 -5.61
CA VAL A 90 -0.22 -13.48 -5.81
C VAL A 90 0.59 -13.17 -7.06
N GLU A 91 0.06 -12.26 -7.88
CA GLU A 91 0.73 -11.78 -9.08
C GLU A 91 1.96 -10.92 -8.76
N LEU A 92 3.01 -11.11 -9.55
CA LEU A 92 4.23 -10.31 -9.53
C LEU A 92 4.18 -9.30 -10.67
N TRP A 93 4.71 -8.10 -10.43
CA TRP A 93 4.94 -7.09 -11.45
C TRP A 93 6.37 -6.56 -11.38
N THR A 94 6.86 -5.92 -12.43
CA THR A 94 8.15 -5.22 -12.41
C THR A 94 7.97 -3.73 -12.65
N LYS A 95 8.93 -2.91 -12.20
CA LYS A 95 8.92 -1.46 -12.46
C LYS A 95 8.83 -1.12 -13.95
N HIS A 96 9.33 -2.00 -14.82
CA HIS A 96 9.30 -1.87 -16.28
C HIS A 96 8.06 -2.52 -16.93
N GLY A 97 6.97 -2.67 -16.17
CA GLY A 97 5.66 -3.08 -16.70
C GLY A 97 5.53 -4.54 -17.09
N ARG A 98 6.40 -5.43 -16.58
CA ARG A 98 6.28 -6.88 -16.82
C ARG A 98 5.45 -7.53 -15.74
N HIS A 99 4.69 -8.55 -16.11
CA HIS A 99 3.78 -9.28 -15.23
C HIS A 99 4.20 -10.74 -15.14
N GLY A 100 4.06 -11.35 -13.98
CA GLY A 100 4.52 -12.71 -13.76
C GLY A 100 3.90 -13.38 -12.55
N ARG A 101 4.29 -14.64 -12.34
CA ARG A 101 3.82 -15.49 -11.24
C ARG A 101 4.93 -16.35 -10.69
N ILE A 102 4.76 -16.78 -9.44
CA ILE A 102 5.65 -17.72 -8.78
C ILE A 102 5.41 -19.13 -9.34
N LYS A 103 6.47 -19.79 -9.81
CA LYS A 103 6.41 -21.18 -10.28
C LYS A 103 6.68 -22.16 -9.13
N GLU A 104 7.84 -22.04 -8.51
CA GLU A 104 8.37 -22.97 -7.51
C GLU A 104 9.41 -22.30 -6.62
N THR A 105 9.58 -22.82 -5.41
CA THR A 105 10.68 -22.47 -4.50
C THR A 105 12.00 -23.05 -4.98
N VAL A 106 13.10 -22.35 -4.73
CA VAL A 106 14.46 -22.81 -5.07
C VAL A 106 15.32 -22.83 -3.80
N GLY A 107 15.63 -24.02 -3.30
CA GLY A 107 16.41 -24.18 -2.07
C GLY A 107 15.66 -23.75 -0.80
N THR A 108 16.42 -23.42 0.25
CA THR A 108 15.91 -23.16 1.60
C THR A 108 15.90 -21.68 2.00
N HIS A 109 16.57 -20.80 1.25
CA HIS A 109 16.80 -19.39 1.64
C HIS A 109 15.87 -18.39 0.93
N GLY A 110 14.63 -18.79 0.63
CA GLY A 110 13.64 -17.86 0.07
C GLY A 110 13.92 -17.40 -1.38
N ALA A 111 14.75 -18.12 -2.13
CA ALA A 111 14.84 -17.90 -3.57
C ALA A 111 13.64 -18.58 -4.26
N MET A 112 13.08 -17.91 -5.27
CA MET A 112 11.93 -18.42 -6.00
C MET A 112 12.14 -18.30 -7.49
N LYS A 113 11.61 -19.27 -8.23
CA LYS A 113 11.57 -19.26 -9.68
C LYS A 113 10.25 -18.66 -10.12
N CYS A 114 10.33 -17.66 -10.97
CA CYS A 114 9.20 -16.91 -11.49
C CYS A 114 9.13 -17.07 -13.01
N ILE A 115 7.91 -16.95 -13.54
CA ILE A 115 7.67 -16.87 -14.99
C ILE A 115 6.99 -15.54 -15.26
N PHE A 116 7.52 -14.79 -16.22
CA PHE A 116 6.99 -13.50 -16.66
C PHE A 116 6.43 -13.61 -18.08
N ASN A 117 5.58 -12.65 -18.46
CA ASN A 117 5.03 -12.52 -19.81
C ASN A 117 6.09 -12.20 -20.87
N SER A 118 7.20 -11.56 -20.47
CA SER A 118 8.36 -11.27 -21.31
C SER A 118 9.67 -11.46 -20.54
N SER A 119 10.80 -11.42 -21.25
CA SER A 119 12.10 -11.35 -20.58
C SER A 119 12.19 -10.07 -19.74
N ILE A 120 12.68 -10.22 -18.51
CA ILE A 120 12.99 -9.11 -17.60
C ILE A 120 14.49 -8.83 -17.65
N GLN A 121 14.93 -7.65 -17.19
CA GLN A 121 16.36 -7.35 -17.08
C GLN A 121 16.85 -7.58 -15.65
N GLN A 122 18.17 -7.80 -15.47
CA GLN A 122 18.74 -7.98 -14.13
C GLN A 122 18.65 -6.72 -13.27
N HIS A 123 18.59 -5.53 -13.88
CA HIS A 123 18.42 -4.28 -13.14
C HIS A 123 16.95 -4.01 -12.74
N ASP A 124 16.00 -4.86 -13.16
CA ASP A 124 14.60 -4.72 -12.77
C ASP A 124 14.41 -4.93 -11.27
N THR A 125 13.40 -4.29 -10.71
CA THR A 125 12.87 -4.66 -9.40
C THR A 125 11.56 -5.39 -9.59
N VAL A 126 11.46 -6.60 -9.03
CA VAL A 126 10.21 -7.36 -8.97
C VAL A 126 9.44 -6.90 -7.73
N GLY A 127 8.17 -6.56 -7.90
CA GLY A 127 7.25 -6.16 -6.85
C GLY A 127 6.09 -7.13 -6.72
N MET A 128 5.63 -7.32 -5.49
CA MET A 128 4.36 -7.98 -5.17
C MET A 128 3.51 -7.00 -4.38
N SER A 129 2.24 -6.83 -4.78
CA SER A 129 1.33 -5.90 -4.10
C SER A 129 0.32 -6.65 -3.24
N LEU A 130 0.41 -6.43 -1.93
CA LEU A 130 -0.50 -6.97 -0.93
C LEU A 130 -1.39 -5.85 -0.41
N TYR A 131 -2.65 -6.16 -0.13
CA TYR A 131 -3.63 -5.19 0.33
C TYR A 131 -4.25 -5.67 1.64
N LYS A 132 -4.47 -4.73 2.56
CA LYS A 132 -5.28 -4.97 3.75
C LYS A 132 -6.28 -3.84 3.94
N ARG A 133 -7.48 -4.16 4.44
CA ARG A 133 -8.45 -3.15 4.85
C ARG A 133 -7.89 -2.40 6.06
N ALA A 134 -7.95 -1.08 6.01
CA ALA A 134 -7.57 -0.18 7.08
C ALA A 134 -8.81 0.57 7.56
N TYR A 135 -9.03 0.56 8.86
CA TYR A 135 -10.09 1.33 9.50
C TYR A 135 -9.50 2.59 10.13
N PRO A 136 -10.27 3.68 10.25
CA PRO A 136 -9.87 4.83 11.06
C PRO A 136 -9.61 4.41 12.51
N LYS A 137 -8.78 5.16 13.22
CA LYS A 137 -8.64 5.00 14.66
C LYS A 137 -9.85 5.63 15.36
N TRP A 138 -10.29 5.02 16.46
CA TRP A 138 -11.28 5.64 17.32
C TRP A 138 -10.71 6.90 17.96
N PRO A 139 -11.41 8.05 17.95
CA PRO A 139 -10.93 9.27 18.59
C PRO A 139 -10.92 9.12 20.12
N GLU A 140 -9.79 9.45 20.75
CA GLU A 140 -9.64 9.41 22.21
C GLU A 140 -10.33 10.59 22.90
N GLN A 141 -10.34 11.75 22.24
CA GLN A 141 -10.99 12.96 22.72
C GLN A 141 -12.16 13.32 21.80
N LEU A 142 -13.36 13.33 22.37
CA LEU A 142 -14.54 13.90 21.75
C LEU A 142 -14.72 15.30 22.32
N TYR A 143 -14.58 16.33 21.49
CA TYR A 143 -15.00 17.67 21.89
C TYR A 143 -16.52 17.68 21.92
N GLN A 144 -17.09 18.04 23.08
CA GLN A 144 -18.52 18.33 23.15
C GLN A 144 -18.80 19.54 22.26
N ILE A 145 -19.80 19.40 21.40
CA ILE A 145 -20.31 20.46 20.53
C ILE A 145 -21.28 21.30 21.35
#